data_AF-A0A3R7H9F9-F1
#
_entry.id   AF-A0A3R7H9F9-F1
#
_cell.length_a   1.000
_cell.length_b   1.000
_cell.length_c   1.000
_cell.angle_alpha   90.00
_cell.angle_beta   90.00
_cell.angle_gamma   90.00
#
_symmetry.space_group_name_H-M   'P 1'
#
loop_
_entity.id
_entity.type
_entity.pdbx_description
1 polymer ?
#
loop_
_entity_poly.entity_id
_entity_poly.type
_entity_poly.pdbx_seq_one_letter_code
_entity_poly.pdbx_strand_id
1 'polypeptide(L)'
;MKAQSWSVDFSLGLLIFLLAGILSFKLLANTTQPNTFQEVYDEAKYLSESFMDEGYPINWTNDTVVKIGLLKENKFQVSKYLNLSVMSYGKTKQHLNTVAEYYIYFENEYGQALNISGLCGYGHSDVTLLPAENKAAYYFFDASEGFMAYPMEGYAATMYAKSGESIAGITTIGDFDALLDSLQNYHLVFLENPHLSESVSLHTEAEAVTLLENWVAQGNTLFITQQAGINESFNVNFSSGLPSGVNPVNITNNVYFNFTLGEALYFAQLDTVQNINADDYVLIGNYSDGKSAMARWEYGNGEVFYLSDLVLTAPFNGNMNITSWISESLGPRISTTCGAVNVSSLHYKNLVSITRIMPYDARLIRMVILAWRQT
;
A
#
# COMPACT_ATOMS: atom_id res chain seq x y z
N MET A 1 -17.88 71.06 -54.95
CA MET A 1 -18.21 69.62 -55.04
C MET A 1 -16.99 68.70 -55.11
N LYS A 2 -15.84 69.05 -55.72
CA LYS A 2 -14.64 68.18 -55.75
C LYS A 2 -14.05 67.83 -54.37
N ALA A 3 -14.15 68.72 -53.39
CA ALA A 3 -13.68 68.46 -52.03
C ALA A 3 -14.53 67.43 -51.25
N GLN A 4 -15.79 67.21 -51.64
CA GLN A 4 -16.69 66.27 -50.95
C GLN A 4 -16.38 64.82 -51.31
N SER A 5 -15.89 64.53 -52.52
CA SER A 5 -15.51 63.17 -52.93
C SER A 5 -14.32 62.64 -52.11
N TRP A 6 -13.34 63.51 -51.86
CA TRP A 6 -12.12 63.13 -51.14
C TRP A 6 -12.39 62.73 -49.69
N SER A 7 -13.30 63.43 -49.01
CA SER A 7 -13.68 63.08 -47.63
C SER A 7 -14.42 61.75 -47.53
N VAL A 8 -15.21 61.39 -48.55
CA VAL A 8 -15.93 60.09 -48.59
C VAL A 8 -14.97 58.94 -48.81
N ASP A 9 -14.04 59.08 -49.78
CA ASP A 9 -13.03 58.06 -50.05
C ASP A 9 -12.11 57.83 -48.85
N PHE A 10 -11.69 58.92 -48.18
CA PHE A 10 -10.90 58.83 -46.95
C PHE A 10 -11.67 58.14 -45.81
N SER A 11 -12.94 58.50 -45.61
CA SER A 11 -13.77 57.90 -44.55
C SER A 11 -14.01 56.41 -44.79
N LEU A 12 -14.24 56.02 -46.04
CA LEU A 12 -14.42 54.61 -46.42
C LEU A 12 -13.11 53.82 -46.27
N GLY A 13 -11.98 54.39 -46.70
CA GLY A 13 -10.67 53.78 -46.51
C GLY A 13 -10.31 53.58 -45.03
N LEU A 14 -10.58 54.58 -44.19
CA LEU A 14 -10.38 54.50 -42.75
C LEU A 14 -11.28 53.43 -42.10
N LEU A 15 -12.56 53.35 -42.50
CA LEU A 15 -13.49 52.34 -42.00
C LEU A 15 -13.00 50.92 -42.34
N ILE A 16 -12.59 50.69 -43.59
CA ILE A 16 -12.05 49.40 -44.04
C ILE A 16 -10.77 49.06 -43.26
N PHE A 17 -9.88 50.03 -43.06
CA PHE A 17 -8.65 49.84 -42.30
C PHE A 17 -8.94 49.48 -40.84
N LEU A 18 -9.87 50.17 -40.18
CA LEU A 18 -10.28 49.85 -38.81
C LEU A 18 -10.93 48.46 -38.71
N LEU A 19 -11.79 48.09 -39.68
CA LEU A 19 -12.37 46.76 -39.74
C LEU A 19 -11.30 45.67 -39.91
N ALA A 20 -10.34 45.88 -40.81
CA ALA A 20 -9.22 44.97 -41.00
C ALA A 20 -8.36 44.86 -39.72
N GLY A 21 -8.11 45.98 -39.02
CA GLY A 21 -7.41 46.00 -37.75
C GLY A 21 -8.14 45.23 -36.65
N ILE A 22 -9.45 45.44 -36.50
CA ILE A 22 -10.29 44.72 -35.52
C ILE A 22 -10.32 43.22 -35.84
N LEU A 23 -10.48 42.86 -37.11
CA LEU A 23 -10.47 41.46 -37.55
C LEU A 23 -9.10 40.82 -37.31
N SER A 24 -8.01 41.50 -37.64
CA SER A 24 -6.65 41.02 -37.39
C SER A 24 -6.39 40.83 -35.89
N PHE A 25 -6.81 41.77 -35.05
CA PHE A 25 -6.66 41.65 -33.60
C PHE A 25 -7.50 40.49 -33.04
N LYS A 26 -8.75 40.35 -33.48
CA LYS A 26 -9.59 39.20 -33.10
C LYS A 26 -8.99 37.89 -33.57
N LEU A 27 -8.46 37.84 -34.79
CA LEU A 27 -7.87 36.63 -35.34
C LEU A 27 -6.62 36.23 -34.55
N LEU A 28 -5.73 37.19 -34.26
CA LEU A 28 -4.55 36.96 -33.42
C LEU A 28 -4.93 36.49 -32.01
N ALA A 29 -5.85 37.19 -31.34
CA ALA A 29 -6.32 36.85 -29.99
C ALA A 29 -7.00 35.47 -29.93
N ASN A 30 -7.67 35.06 -31.00
CA ASN A 30 -8.39 33.79 -31.08
C ASN A 30 -7.54 32.64 -31.66
N THR A 31 -6.42 32.91 -32.33
CA THR A 31 -5.42 31.89 -32.69
C THR A 31 -4.48 31.56 -31.54
N THR A 32 -4.31 32.47 -30.58
CA THR A 32 -3.78 32.16 -29.25
C THR A 32 -4.89 31.62 -28.35
N GLN A 33 -5.68 30.65 -28.83
CA GLN A 33 -6.32 29.78 -27.84
C GLN A 33 -5.17 29.08 -27.13
N PRO A 34 -5.03 29.24 -25.80
CA PRO A 34 -4.00 28.54 -25.06
C PRO A 34 -4.13 27.07 -25.43
N ASN A 35 -3.01 26.44 -25.82
CA ASN A 35 -2.97 25.01 -26.08
C ASN A 35 -3.13 24.35 -24.70
N THR A 36 -4.38 24.31 -24.23
CA THR A 36 -4.76 23.99 -22.86
C THR A 36 -4.25 22.61 -22.46
N PHE A 37 -4.11 21.69 -23.42
CA PHE A 37 -3.44 20.40 -23.21
C PHE A 37 -1.93 20.54 -22.95
N GLN A 38 -1.20 21.25 -23.82
CA GLN A 38 0.26 21.38 -23.68
C GLN A 38 0.63 22.09 -22.39
N GLU A 39 -0.13 23.12 -22.00
CA GLU A 39 0.07 23.81 -20.72
C GLU A 39 -0.16 22.87 -19.53
N VAL A 40 -1.26 22.11 -19.52
CA VAL A 40 -1.52 21.10 -18.46
C VAL A 40 -0.44 20.02 -18.46
N TYR A 41 0.06 19.62 -19.63
CA TYR A 41 1.14 18.65 -19.74
C TYR A 41 2.46 19.16 -19.15
N ASP A 42 2.84 20.39 -19.48
CA ASP A 42 4.05 21.02 -18.94
C ASP A 42 3.93 21.23 -17.42
N GLU A 43 2.75 21.59 -16.93
CA GLU A 43 2.46 21.68 -15.50
C GLU A 43 2.51 20.31 -14.81
N ALA A 44 1.90 19.27 -15.39
CA ALA A 44 1.98 17.90 -14.88
C ALA A 44 3.44 17.42 -14.79
N LYS A 45 4.24 17.74 -15.83
CA LYS A 45 5.66 17.39 -15.87
C LYS A 45 6.42 18.10 -14.76
N TYR A 46 6.21 19.41 -14.60
CA TYR A 46 6.79 20.18 -13.51
C TYR A 46 6.40 19.65 -12.13
N LEU A 47 5.13 19.28 -11.92
CA LEU A 47 4.66 18.66 -10.68
C LEU A 47 5.41 17.34 -10.42
N SER A 48 5.54 16.50 -11.45
CA SER A 48 6.28 15.24 -11.34
C SER A 48 7.74 15.43 -10.97
N GLU A 49 8.40 16.43 -11.54
CA GLU A 49 9.80 16.75 -11.24
C GLU A 49 9.92 17.33 -9.82
N SER A 50 8.96 18.14 -9.39
CA SER A 50 8.93 18.69 -8.03
C SER A 50 8.79 17.60 -6.98
N PHE A 51 7.85 16.65 -7.15
CA PHE A 51 7.69 15.53 -6.22
C PHE A 51 8.88 14.56 -6.22
N MET A 52 9.58 14.43 -7.35
CA MET A 52 10.84 13.67 -7.46
C MET A 52 12.07 14.40 -6.90
N ASP A 53 11.92 15.62 -6.36
CA ASP A 53 12.98 16.34 -5.67
C ASP A 53 13.04 15.97 -4.18
N GLU A 54 14.13 16.34 -3.50
CA GLU A 54 14.18 16.35 -2.04
C GLU A 54 13.33 17.47 -1.44
N GLY A 55 13.11 18.55 -2.18
CA GLY A 55 12.46 19.75 -1.67
C GLY A 55 13.39 20.58 -0.78
N TYR A 56 12.90 21.72 -0.30
CA TYR A 56 13.68 22.66 0.48
C TYR A 56 12.86 23.28 1.63
N PRO A 57 13.41 23.31 2.86
CA PRO A 57 14.61 22.60 3.33
C PRO A 57 14.50 21.06 3.17
N ILE A 58 15.62 20.32 3.21
CA ILE A 58 15.61 18.85 3.02
C ILE A 58 14.66 18.13 3.99
N ASN A 59 14.49 18.67 5.20
CA ASN A 59 13.62 18.16 6.25
C ASN A 59 12.36 19.03 6.44
N TRP A 60 11.82 19.59 5.36
CA TRP A 60 10.70 20.50 5.42
C TRP A 60 9.47 19.89 6.13
N THR A 61 8.77 20.74 6.87
CA THR A 61 7.45 20.47 7.46
C THR A 61 6.41 21.40 6.84
N ASN A 62 5.14 21.28 7.24
CA ASN A 62 4.08 22.19 6.79
C ASN A 62 4.43 23.67 7.09
N ASP A 63 5.18 23.95 8.15
CA ASP A 63 5.50 25.33 8.54
C ASP A 63 6.77 25.87 7.88
N THR A 64 7.72 25.00 7.50
CA THR A 64 9.03 25.42 7.00
C THR A 64 9.21 25.23 5.50
N VAL A 65 8.25 24.62 4.81
CA VAL A 65 8.39 24.28 3.39
C VAL A 65 8.52 25.54 2.53
N VAL A 66 9.51 25.53 1.65
CA VAL A 66 9.66 26.50 0.57
C VAL A 66 9.37 25.81 -0.76
N LYS A 67 9.95 24.62 -0.96
CA LYS A 67 9.76 23.77 -2.13
C LYS A 67 9.37 22.36 -1.69
N ILE A 68 8.25 21.86 -2.19
CA ILE A 68 7.80 20.49 -1.93
C ILE A 68 8.64 19.52 -2.76
N GLY A 69 9.03 18.41 -2.13
CA GLY A 69 9.66 17.26 -2.75
C GLY A 69 9.54 16.06 -1.82
N LEU A 70 9.40 14.84 -2.36
CA LEU A 70 9.08 13.64 -1.59
C LEU A 70 10.28 12.71 -1.39
N LEU A 71 11.44 13.03 -1.97
CA LEU A 71 12.61 12.17 -1.90
C LEU A 71 13.60 12.62 -0.82
N LYS A 72 14.54 11.76 -0.48
CA LYS A 72 15.81 12.06 0.18
C LYS A 72 16.81 11.02 -0.31
N GLU A 73 17.93 11.46 -0.87
CA GLU A 73 18.93 10.57 -1.47
C GLU A 73 18.29 9.61 -2.50
N ASN A 74 17.38 10.13 -3.33
CA ASN A 74 16.59 9.39 -4.32
C ASN A 74 15.64 8.30 -3.75
N LYS A 75 15.38 8.28 -2.44
CA LYS A 75 14.43 7.37 -1.80
C LYS A 75 13.19 8.11 -1.36
N PHE A 76 12.02 7.52 -1.64
CA PHE A 76 10.75 8.07 -1.18
C PHE A 76 10.74 8.18 0.36
N GLN A 77 10.25 9.32 0.86
CA GLN A 77 10.17 9.61 2.29
C GLN A 77 8.71 9.72 2.73
N VAL A 78 8.22 8.67 3.41
CA VAL A 78 6.87 8.60 3.96
C VAL A 78 6.54 9.83 4.84
N SER A 79 7.48 10.27 5.66
CA SER A 79 7.29 11.44 6.53
C SER A 79 6.98 12.73 5.77
N LYS A 80 7.56 12.92 4.58
CA LYS A 80 7.27 14.08 3.72
C LYS A 80 5.90 13.97 3.07
N TYR A 81 5.50 12.76 2.68
CA TYR A 81 4.16 12.52 2.16
C TYR A 81 3.07 12.74 3.22
N LEU A 82 3.32 12.34 4.47
CA LEU A 82 2.45 12.67 5.61
C LEU A 82 2.43 14.18 5.89
N ASN A 83 3.56 14.88 5.79
CA ASN A 83 3.58 16.34 5.91
C ASN A 83 2.81 17.04 4.77
N LEU A 84 2.80 16.46 3.56
CA LEU A 84 2.00 16.94 2.44
C LEU A 84 0.50 16.78 2.71
N SER A 85 0.08 15.63 3.25
CA SER A 85 -1.34 15.32 3.45
C SER A 85 -2.03 16.21 4.49
N VAL A 86 -1.29 16.66 5.49
CA VAL A 86 -1.80 17.61 6.51
C VAL A 86 -1.79 19.06 6.02
N MET A 87 -1.20 19.35 4.87
CA MET A 87 -1.21 20.69 4.26
C MET A 87 -2.49 20.90 3.46
N SER A 88 -3.09 22.08 3.58
CA SER A 88 -4.26 22.41 2.77
C SER A 88 -3.91 22.43 1.28
N TYR A 89 -4.82 21.94 0.44
CA TYR A 89 -4.61 21.82 -0.99
C TYR A 89 -4.29 23.16 -1.68
N GLY A 90 -4.91 24.27 -1.25
CA GLY A 90 -4.57 25.60 -1.75
C GLY A 90 -3.13 26.01 -1.43
N LYS A 91 -2.63 25.67 -0.23
CA LYS A 91 -1.25 25.97 0.19
C LYS A 91 -0.25 25.09 -0.58
N THR A 92 -0.56 23.83 -0.83
CA THR A 92 0.31 22.98 -1.67
C THR A 92 0.40 23.48 -3.10
N LYS A 93 -0.72 23.91 -3.72
CA LYS A 93 -0.69 24.56 -5.04
C LYS A 93 0.23 25.79 -5.07
N GLN A 94 0.19 26.62 -4.02
CA GLN A 94 1.08 27.79 -3.90
C GLN A 94 2.56 27.39 -3.84
N HIS A 95 2.93 26.41 -3.01
CA HIS A 95 4.32 25.93 -2.92
C HIS A 95 4.79 25.20 -4.19
N LEU A 96 3.88 24.55 -4.90
CA LEU A 96 4.15 23.93 -6.21
C LEU A 96 4.06 24.95 -7.35
N ASN A 97 3.68 26.21 -7.10
CA ASN A 97 3.52 27.25 -8.11
C ASN A 97 2.77 26.76 -9.37
N THR A 98 1.67 26.02 -9.16
CA THR A 98 0.86 25.43 -10.23
C THR A 98 -0.53 26.06 -10.28
N VAL A 99 -1.08 26.21 -11.49
CA VAL A 99 -2.47 26.65 -11.67
C VAL A 99 -3.38 25.46 -11.96
N ALA A 100 -2.86 24.36 -12.49
CA ALA A 100 -3.56 23.11 -12.69
C ALA A 100 -4.06 22.53 -11.37
N GLU A 101 -5.21 21.87 -11.46
CA GLU A 101 -5.64 20.93 -10.43
C GLU A 101 -4.85 19.63 -10.58
N TYR A 102 -4.59 18.97 -9.46
CA TYR A 102 -3.84 17.72 -9.48
C TYR A 102 -4.26 16.74 -8.39
N TYR A 103 -3.92 15.48 -8.63
CA TYR A 103 -4.01 14.40 -7.66
C TYR A 103 -2.82 13.47 -7.84
N ILE A 104 -2.13 13.19 -6.74
CA ILE A 104 -0.99 12.27 -6.68
C ILE A 104 -1.40 11.02 -5.89
N TYR A 105 -1.03 9.86 -6.40
CA TYR A 105 -1.13 8.60 -5.69
C TYR A 105 0.02 7.69 -6.10
N PHE A 106 0.15 6.55 -5.45
CA PHE A 106 1.20 5.58 -5.73
C PHE A 106 0.56 4.28 -6.18
N GLU A 107 1.23 3.50 -7.02
CA GLU A 107 0.79 2.17 -7.44
C GLU A 107 1.92 1.17 -7.26
N ASN A 108 1.57 -0.09 -7.02
CA ASN A 108 2.52 -1.19 -7.10
C ASN A 108 2.83 -1.56 -8.56
N GLU A 109 3.64 -2.60 -8.76
CA GLU A 109 3.97 -3.10 -10.09
C GLU A 109 2.76 -3.67 -10.86
N TYR A 110 1.66 -3.97 -10.17
CA TYR A 110 0.39 -4.44 -10.76
C TYR A 110 -0.60 -3.31 -11.09
N GLY A 111 -0.23 -2.05 -10.85
CA GLY A 111 -1.11 -0.89 -11.09
C GLY A 111 -2.20 -0.69 -10.02
N GLN A 112 -2.09 -1.35 -8.87
CA GLN A 112 -3.01 -1.17 -7.76
C GLN A 112 -2.55 0.02 -6.92
N ALA A 113 -3.45 0.96 -6.64
CA ALA A 113 -3.16 2.15 -5.85
C ALA A 113 -2.70 1.75 -4.44
N LEU A 114 -1.60 2.30 -3.95
CA LEU A 114 -0.99 1.95 -2.68
C LEU A 114 -1.52 2.79 -1.53
N ASN A 115 -1.79 2.14 -0.40
CA ASN A 115 -1.93 2.85 0.87
C ASN A 115 -0.56 3.03 1.50
N ILE A 116 -0.12 4.28 1.61
CA ILE A 116 1.13 4.63 2.26
C ILE A 116 0.77 5.30 3.58
N SER A 117 0.94 4.57 4.69
CA SER A 117 0.68 5.05 6.05
C SER A 117 -0.72 5.63 6.28
N GLY A 118 -1.74 4.95 5.78
CA GLY A 118 -3.15 5.36 5.88
C GLY A 118 -3.61 6.32 4.77
N LEU A 119 -2.73 6.67 3.82
CA LEU A 119 -3.02 7.60 2.73
C LEU A 119 -2.97 6.90 1.38
N CYS A 120 -4.07 7.03 0.65
CA CYS A 120 -4.23 6.44 -0.68
C CYS A 120 -3.89 7.38 -1.85
N GLY A 121 -3.76 8.66 -1.55
CA GLY A 121 -3.52 9.71 -2.51
C GLY A 121 -3.71 11.07 -1.85
N TYR A 122 -3.30 12.12 -2.55
CA TYR A 122 -3.42 13.49 -2.11
C TYR A 122 -3.71 14.40 -3.30
N GLY A 123 -4.60 15.37 -3.13
CA GLY A 123 -4.86 16.38 -4.15
C GLY A 123 -6.29 16.90 -4.12
N HIS A 124 -6.78 17.28 -5.29
CA HIS A 124 -8.13 17.82 -5.45
C HIS A 124 -9.21 16.80 -5.05
N SER A 125 -10.26 17.27 -4.38
CA SER A 125 -11.34 16.43 -3.82
C SER A 125 -12.24 15.78 -4.86
N ASP A 126 -12.18 16.25 -6.11
CA ASP A 126 -12.99 15.66 -7.19
C ASP A 126 -12.50 14.27 -7.59
N VAL A 127 -11.25 13.92 -7.30
CA VAL A 127 -10.77 12.54 -7.43
C VAL A 127 -11.22 11.78 -6.20
N THR A 128 -12.02 10.74 -6.42
CA THR A 128 -12.49 9.86 -5.35
C THR A 128 -11.76 8.54 -5.43
N LEU A 129 -11.59 7.89 -4.28
CA LEU A 129 -11.13 6.52 -4.23
C LEU A 129 -12.35 5.65 -4.05
N LEU A 130 -12.43 4.58 -4.83
CA LEU A 130 -13.38 3.52 -4.49
C LEU A 130 -13.00 2.92 -3.12
N PRO A 131 -13.95 2.31 -2.39
CA PRO A 131 -13.60 1.55 -1.20
C PRO A 131 -12.50 0.55 -1.54
N ALA A 132 -11.46 0.47 -0.70
CA ALA A 132 -10.51 -0.61 -0.81
C ALA A 132 -11.27 -1.92 -0.57
N GLU A 133 -11.23 -2.83 -1.55
CA GLU A 133 -11.55 -4.22 -1.25
C GLU A 133 -10.39 -4.72 -0.38
N ASN A 134 -10.62 -4.83 0.93
CA ASN A 134 -9.61 -5.41 1.81
C ASN A 134 -9.51 -6.90 1.47
N LYS A 135 -8.44 -7.24 0.74
CA LYS A 135 -8.15 -8.60 0.30
C LYS A 135 -7.30 -9.33 1.34
N ALA A 136 -7.73 -9.27 2.60
CA ALA A 136 -7.13 -10.03 3.68
C ALA A 136 -8.14 -11.03 4.25
N ALA A 137 -7.67 -12.22 4.58
CA ALA A 137 -8.40 -13.19 5.37
C ALA A 137 -7.61 -13.56 6.62
N TYR A 138 -8.35 -13.87 7.68
CA TYR A 138 -7.80 -14.36 8.93
C TYR A 138 -8.56 -15.61 9.35
N TYR A 139 -7.81 -16.64 9.73
CA TYR A 139 -8.32 -17.88 10.27
C TYR A 139 -7.73 -18.11 11.66
N PHE A 140 -8.56 -18.54 12.61
CA PHE A 140 -8.13 -19.01 13.92
C PHE A 140 -8.79 -20.35 14.26
N PHE A 141 -8.03 -21.23 14.89
CA PHE A 141 -8.51 -22.56 15.24
C PHE A 141 -9.26 -22.64 16.58
N ASP A 142 -8.86 -21.83 17.56
CA ASP A 142 -9.46 -21.78 18.90
C ASP A 142 -9.68 -20.31 19.30
N ALA A 143 -10.87 -19.97 19.81
CA ALA A 143 -11.20 -18.60 20.21
C ALA A 143 -10.30 -18.06 21.34
N SER A 144 -9.73 -18.93 22.18
CA SER A 144 -8.77 -18.55 23.24
C SER A 144 -7.38 -18.19 22.70
N GLU A 145 -7.10 -18.58 21.46
CA GLU A 145 -5.85 -18.34 20.76
C GLU A 145 -5.98 -17.35 19.61
N GLY A 146 -7.14 -16.71 19.42
CA GLY A 146 -7.34 -15.72 18.34
C GLY A 146 -6.72 -14.35 18.62
N PHE A 147 -5.42 -14.29 18.94
CA PHE A 147 -4.75 -13.07 19.39
C PHE A 147 -4.71 -11.99 18.31
N MET A 148 -4.67 -12.38 17.03
CA MET A 148 -4.69 -11.45 15.91
C MET A 148 -6.09 -11.03 15.46
N ALA A 149 -7.16 -11.55 16.08
CA ALA A 149 -8.52 -11.30 15.59
C ALA A 149 -8.90 -9.80 15.56
N TYR A 150 -8.64 -9.05 16.64
CA TYR A 150 -8.95 -7.61 16.69
C TYR A 150 -8.04 -6.77 15.77
N PRO A 151 -6.70 -6.97 15.74
CA PRO A 151 -5.87 -6.32 14.72
C PRO A 151 -6.36 -6.57 13.29
N MET A 152 -6.70 -7.82 12.95
CA MET A 152 -7.16 -8.20 11.62
C MET A 152 -8.54 -7.63 11.29
N GLU A 153 -9.44 -7.52 12.27
CA GLU A 153 -10.71 -6.79 12.13
C GLU A 153 -10.47 -5.29 11.86
N GLY A 154 -9.48 -4.68 12.52
CA GLY A 154 -9.06 -3.31 12.25
C GLY A 154 -8.58 -3.08 10.81
N TYR A 155 -8.09 -4.13 10.17
CA TYR A 155 -7.77 -4.15 8.74
C TYR A 155 -8.95 -4.59 7.85
N ALA A 156 -10.13 -4.77 8.43
CA ALA A 156 -11.32 -5.33 7.79
C ALA A 156 -11.01 -6.60 6.98
N ALA A 157 -10.19 -7.48 7.57
CA ALA A 157 -10.00 -8.82 7.07
C ALA A 157 -11.31 -9.61 7.16
N THR A 158 -11.49 -10.54 6.22
CA THR A 158 -12.57 -11.51 6.31
C THR A 158 -12.21 -12.59 7.32
N MET A 159 -13.08 -12.81 8.31
CA MET A 159 -12.79 -13.66 9.45
C MET A 159 -13.37 -15.06 9.25
N TYR A 160 -12.54 -16.08 9.45
CA TYR A 160 -12.88 -17.49 9.42
C TYR A 160 -12.44 -18.13 10.74
N ALA A 161 -13.10 -19.22 11.14
CA ALA A 161 -12.76 -19.93 12.37
C ALA A 161 -13.04 -21.42 12.24
N LYS A 162 -12.45 -22.26 13.09
CA LYS A 162 -12.91 -23.65 13.20
C LYS A 162 -14.42 -23.70 13.48
N SER A 163 -15.12 -24.65 12.85
CA SER A 163 -16.57 -24.80 13.03
C SER A 163 -16.94 -24.91 14.52
N GLY A 164 -17.75 -23.96 14.99
CA GLY A 164 -18.20 -23.88 16.39
C GLY A 164 -17.45 -22.88 17.26
N GLU A 165 -16.31 -22.36 16.79
CA GLU A 165 -15.53 -21.34 17.50
C GLU A 165 -16.03 -19.93 17.22
N SER A 166 -15.94 -19.05 18.22
CA SER A 166 -16.31 -17.64 18.08
C SER A 166 -15.62 -16.76 19.11
N ILE A 167 -15.23 -15.55 18.69
CA ILE A 167 -14.65 -14.52 19.56
C ILE A 167 -15.70 -13.43 19.76
N ALA A 168 -15.91 -13.00 21.01
CA ALA A 168 -16.91 -12.00 21.33
C ALA A 168 -16.65 -10.68 20.57
N GLY A 169 -17.63 -10.27 19.76
CA GLY A 169 -17.56 -9.04 18.94
C GLY A 169 -17.00 -9.25 17.53
N ILE A 170 -16.41 -10.41 17.23
CA ILE A 170 -15.90 -10.75 15.89
C ILE A 170 -16.94 -11.58 15.15
N THR A 171 -17.27 -11.17 13.92
CA THR A 171 -18.18 -11.94 13.05
C THR A 171 -17.38 -12.80 12.09
N THR A 172 -17.49 -14.11 12.20
CA THR A 172 -16.90 -15.08 11.26
C THR A 172 -17.89 -15.41 10.14
N ILE A 173 -17.41 -15.57 8.90
CA ILE A 173 -18.28 -15.84 7.75
C ILE A 173 -18.29 -17.31 7.30
N GLY A 174 -17.42 -18.15 7.87
CA GLY A 174 -17.29 -19.55 7.51
C GLY A 174 -16.14 -20.23 8.25
N ASP A 175 -15.90 -21.49 7.88
CA ASP A 175 -14.82 -22.32 8.39
C ASP A 175 -13.60 -22.32 7.47
N PHE A 176 -12.64 -23.21 7.73
CA PHE A 176 -11.42 -23.29 6.94
C PHE A 176 -11.68 -23.73 5.50
N ASP A 177 -12.64 -24.61 5.24
CA ASP A 177 -13.02 -24.98 3.87
C ASP A 177 -13.59 -23.77 3.11
N ALA A 178 -14.42 -22.96 3.77
CA ALA A 178 -14.93 -21.73 3.17
C ALA A 178 -13.80 -20.73 2.84
N LEU A 179 -12.73 -20.67 3.66
CA LEU A 179 -11.53 -19.89 3.33
C LEU A 179 -10.83 -20.44 2.09
N LEU A 180 -10.60 -21.75 2.03
CA LEU A 180 -9.95 -22.41 0.88
C LEU A 180 -10.69 -22.12 -0.44
N ASP A 181 -12.03 -22.20 -0.43
CA ASP A 181 -12.89 -21.92 -1.59
C ASP A 181 -12.86 -20.45 -2.06
N SER A 182 -12.36 -19.55 -1.21
CA SER A 182 -12.35 -18.11 -1.45
C SER A 182 -10.96 -17.50 -1.47
N LEU A 183 -9.89 -18.31 -1.46
CA LEU A 183 -8.49 -17.85 -1.47
C LEU A 183 -8.18 -16.81 -2.56
N GLN A 184 -8.76 -16.98 -3.76
CA GLN A 184 -8.59 -16.05 -4.89
C GLN A 184 -9.07 -14.61 -4.63
N ASN A 185 -9.90 -14.42 -3.61
CA ASN A 185 -10.39 -13.09 -3.22
C ASN A 185 -9.37 -12.34 -2.34
N TYR A 186 -8.33 -13.02 -1.86
CA TYR A 186 -7.37 -12.51 -0.90
C TYR A 186 -5.96 -12.42 -1.50
N HIS A 187 -5.23 -11.39 -1.09
CA HIS A 187 -3.78 -11.23 -1.31
C HIS A 187 -2.96 -11.55 -0.07
N LEU A 188 -3.61 -11.54 1.10
CA LEU A 188 -3.01 -11.91 2.37
C LEU A 188 -3.92 -12.86 3.13
N VAL A 189 -3.36 -13.94 3.65
CA VAL A 189 -4.03 -14.89 4.52
C VAL A 189 -3.18 -15.05 5.76
N PHE A 190 -3.81 -14.90 6.92
CA PHE A 190 -3.17 -15.12 8.21
C PHE A 190 -3.82 -16.32 8.89
N LEU A 191 -3.04 -17.37 9.09
CA LEU A 191 -3.45 -18.63 9.70
C LEU A 191 -2.89 -18.72 11.10
N GLU A 192 -3.74 -18.50 12.10
CA GLU A 192 -3.38 -18.61 13.51
C GLU A 192 -3.68 -20.01 14.04
N ASN A 193 -2.61 -20.73 14.36
CA ASN A 193 -2.60 -22.12 14.82
C ASN A 193 -3.50 -23.05 13.99
N PRO A 194 -3.27 -23.21 12.69
CA PRO A 194 -4.31 -23.69 11.79
C PRO A 194 -4.70 -25.16 11.91
N HIS A 195 -3.89 -26.02 12.53
CA HIS A 195 -4.19 -27.46 12.73
C HIS A 195 -4.86 -28.12 11.50
N LEU A 196 -4.23 -28.05 10.32
CA LEU A 196 -4.91 -28.34 9.05
C LEU A 196 -5.66 -29.68 9.01
N SER A 197 -5.09 -30.74 9.60
CA SER A 197 -5.72 -32.07 9.69
C SER A 197 -7.07 -32.09 10.41
N GLU A 198 -7.31 -31.13 11.30
CA GLU A 198 -8.54 -31.00 12.10
C GLU A 198 -9.49 -29.90 11.60
N SER A 199 -8.99 -29.02 10.74
CA SER A 199 -9.69 -27.82 10.28
C SER A 199 -10.47 -28.02 8.98
N VAL A 200 -10.03 -28.97 8.16
CA VAL A 200 -10.69 -29.35 6.90
C VAL A 200 -11.77 -30.41 7.14
N SER A 201 -12.93 -30.22 6.54
CA SER A 201 -14.06 -31.16 6.58
C SER A 201 -14.48 -31.61 5.17
N LEU A 202 -14.28 -30.77 4.17
CA LEU A 202 -14.56 -31.04 2.75
C LEU A 202 -13.30 -31.35 1.95
N HIS A 203 -12.16 -30.76 2.34
CA HIS A 203 -10.85 -31.05 1.76
C HIS A 203 -10.08 -32.07 2.60
N THR A 204 -9.08 -32.72 2.00
CA THR A 204 -8.01 -33.40 2.73
C THR A 204 -6.90 -32.41 3.11
N GLU A 205 -6.09 -32.75 4.12
CA GLU A 205 -4.92 -31.95 4.51
C GLU A 205 -3.99 -31.67 3.30
N ALA A 206 -3.71 -32.70 2.49
CA ALA A 206 -2.86 -32.57 1.30
C ALA A 206 -3.45 -31.65 0.23
N GLU A 207 -4.77 -31.67 0.03
CA GLU A 207 -5.45 -30.75 -0.89
C GLU A 207 -5.40 -29.31 -0.37
N ALA A 208 -5.63 -29.09 0.92
CA ALA A 208 -5.52 -27.77 1.53
C ALA A 208 -4.12 -27.17 1.39
N VAL A 209 -3.08 -27.98 1.65
CA VAL A 209 -1.67 -27.57 1.44
C VAL A 209 -1.42 -27.20 -0.01
N THR A 210 -1.87 -28.05 -0.96
CA THR A 210 -1.70 -27.79 -2.39
C THR A 210 -2.39 -26.49 -2.83
N LEU A 211 -3.59 -26.21 -2.31
CA LEU A 211 -4.32 -24.97 -2.59
C LEU A 211 -3.57 -23.73 -2.07
N LEU A 212 -3.09 -23.79 -0.83
CA LEU A 212 -2.30 -22.70 -0.24
C LEU A 212 -0.99 -22.49 -0.98
N GLU A 213 -0.24 -23.55 -1.31
CA GLU A 213 1.00 -23.47 -2.08
C GLU A 213 0.79 -22.83 -3.45
N ASN A 214 -0.22 -23.29 -4.20
CA ASN A 214 -0.57 -22.70 -5.49
C ASN A 214 -0.96 -21.23 -5.37
N TRP A 215 -1.68 -20.87 -4.31
CA TRP A 215 -2.08 -19.49 -4.05
C TRP A 215 -0.88 -18.60 -3.69
N VAL A 216 0.04 -19.05 -2.82
CA VAL A 216 1.26 -18.29 -2.51
C VAL A 216 2.13 -18.15 -3.77
N ALA A 217 2.31 -19.21 -4.56
CA ALA A 217 3.12 -19.18 -5.77
C ALA A 217 2.68 -18.13 -6.81
N GLN A 218 1.42 -17.68 -6.75
CA GLN A 218 0.87 -16.62 -7.61
C GLN A 218 1.24 -15.19 -7.16
N GLY A 219 2.00 -15.02 -6.07
CA GLY A 219 2.41 -13.69 -5.58
C GLY A 219 1.72 -13.25 -4.29
N ASN A 220 0.95 -14.12 -3.65
CA ASN A 220 0.23 -13.78 -2.43
C ASN A 220 1.06 -14.05 -1.17
N THR A 221 0.65 -13.46 -0.04
CA THR A 221 1.39 -13.52 1.24
C THR A 221 0.67 -14.39 2.26
N LEU A 222 1.36 -15.41 2.78
CA LEU A 222 0.84 -16.28 3.83
C LEU A 222 1.56 -16.04 5.16
N PHE A 223 0.80 -15.84 6.24
CA PHE A 223 1.30 -15.91 7.61
C PHE A 223 0.79 -17.19 8.26
N ILE A 224 1.69 -17.94 8.90
CA ILE A 224 1.36 -19.15 9.65
C ILE A 224 1.94 -19.01 11.04
N THR A 225 1.15 -19.35 12.07
CA THR A 225 1.65 -19.39 13.44
C THR A 225 1.47 -20.76 14.10
N GLN A 226 2.29 -21.05 15.11
CA GLN A 226 2.23 -22.27 15.94
C GLN A 226 2.22 -23.56 15.11
N GLN A 227 1.33 -24.50 15.45
CA GLN A 227 1.22 -25.80 14.82
C GLN A 227 0.49 -25.66 13.48
N ALA A 228 1.28 -25.65 12.40
CA ALA A 228 0.73 -25.69 11.05
C ALA A 228 -0.13 -26.95 10.80
N GLY A 229 0.17 -28.05 11.50
CA GLY A 229 -0.48 -29.35 11.27
C GLY A 229 -0.03 -30.01 9.96
N ILE A 230 1.12 -29.59 9.42
CA ILE A 230 1.75 -30.13 8.20
C ILE A 230 3.23 -30.37 8.53
N ASN A 231 3.77 -31.55 8.24
CA ASN A 231 5.19 -31.82 8.52
C ASN A 231 6.13 -31.17 7.48
N GLU A 232 5.77 -31.21 6.20
CA GLU A 232 6.59 -30.73 5.09
C GLU A 232 5.70 -30.00 4.06
N SER A 233 5.94 -28.70 3.87
CA SER A 233 5.25 -27.87 2.86
C SER A 233 6.03 -26.57 2.63
N PHE A 234 5.75 -25.88 1.51
CA PHE A 234 6.43 -24.64 1.13
C PHE A 234 7.98 -24.74 1.13
N ASN A 235 8.53 -25.93 0.83
CA ASN A 235 9.97 -26.26 0.88
C ASN A 235 10.62 -26.12 2.27
N VAL A 236 9.83 -26.23 3.34
CA VAL A 236 10.29 -26.25 4.74
C VAL A 236 9.69 -27.41 5.51
N ASN A 237 10.32 -27.79 6.63
CA ASN A 237 9.77 -28.73 7.59
C ASN A 237 9.26 -27.98 8.83
N PHE A 238 8.01 -28.22 9.22
CA PHE A 238 7.50 -27.75 10.50
C PHE A 238 7.63 -28.88 11.52
N SER A 239 7.96 -28.51 12.75
CA SER A 239 7.95 -29.47 13.85
C SER A 239 7.48 -28.80 15.13
N SER A 240 6.54 -29.45 15.80
CA SER A 240 6.06 -29.05 17.11
C SER A 240 6.83 -29.77 18.21
N GLY A 241 7.33 -28.99 19.18
CA GLY A 241 7.99 -29.49 20.37
C GLY A 241 7.07 -29.42 21.59
N LEU A 242 7.11 -30.44 22.45
CA LEU A 242 6.44 -30.36 23.75
C LEU A 242 7.09 -29.24 24.59
N PRO A 243 6.29 -28.34 25.21
CA PRO A 243 6.83 -27.27 26.03
C PRO A 243 7.62 -27.83 27.22
N SER A 244 8.82 -27.30 27.44
CA SER A 244 9.55 -27.49 28.71
C SER A 244 9.82 -26.16 29.42
N GLY A 245 8.83 -25.26 29.36
CA GLY A 245 8.88 -23.93 29.95
C GLY A 245 8.91 -22.82 28.89
N VAL A 246 9.23 -21.62 29.34
CA VAL A 246 9.31 -20.43 28.50
C VAL A 246 10.64 -20.43 27.72
N ASN A 247 10.57 -20.30 26.39
CA ASN A 247 11.74 -20.48 25.53
C ASN A 247 12.22 -19.14 24.97
N PRO A 248 13.46 -18.71 25.27
CA PRO A 248 13.99 -17.48 24.73
C PRO A 248 14.25 -17.62 23.22
N VAL A 249 13.82 -16.61 22.47
CA VAL A 249 14.05 -16.44 21.04
C VAL A 249 14.89 -15.20 20.84
N ASN A 250 16.07 -15.36 20.24
CA ASN A 250 16.96 -14.26 19.92
C ASN A 250 16.59 -13.68 18.55
N ILE A 251 16.29 -12.38 18.50
CA ILE A 251 16.04 -11.70 17.23
C ILE A 251 17.37 -11.47 16.50
N THR A 252 17.48 -12.06 15.31
CA THR A 252 18.66 -12.01 14.43
C THR A 252 18.48 -11.09 13.23
N ASN A 253 17.23 -10.77 12.87
CA ASN A 253 16.88 -9.86 11.79
C ASN A 253 15.59 -9.09 12.14
N ASN A 254 15.54 -7.80 11.81
CA ASN A 254 14.40 -6.90 12.07
C ASN A 254 13.92 -6.17 10.81
N VAL A 255 14.29 -6.65 9.61
CA VAL A 255 13.87 -6.02 8.35
C VAL A 255 12.35 -6.12 8.15
N TYR A 256 11.74 -7.22 8.61
CA TYR A 256 10.33 -7.50 8.36
C TYR A 256 9.41 -7.13 9.52
N PHE A 257 9.98 -7.00 10.72
CA PHE A 257 9.25 -6.73 11.94
C PHE A 257 10.02 -5.73 12.78
N ASN A 258 9.32 -4.81 13.43
CA ASN A 258 9.92 -3.76 14.26
C ASN A 258 10.43 -4.29 15.62
N PHE A 259 11.34 -5.27 15.57
CA PHE A 259 12.02 -5.82 16.74
C PHE A 259 13.34 -5.12 17.01
N THR A 260 13.77 -5.12 18.27
CA THR A 260 15.13 -4.74 18.64
C THR A 260 16.07 -5.93 18.41
N LEU A 261 17.12 -5.75 17.61
CA LEU A 261 18.12 -6.81 17.41
C LEU A 261 18.77 -7.21 18.74
N GLY A 262 18.88 -8.52 18.99
CA GLY A 262 19.42 -9.07 20.23
C GLY A 262 18.46 -9.06 21.43
N GLU A 263 17.22 -8.60 21.25
CA GLU A 263 16.16 -8.77 22.24
C GLU A 263 15.74 -10.25 22.32
N ALA A 264 15.46 -10.70 23.54
CA ALA A 264 14.95 -12.04 23.81
C ALA A 264 13.42 -12.00 23.93
N LEU A 265 12.73 -12.61 22.99
CA LEU A 265 11.30 -12.92 23.10
C LEU A 265 11.14 -14.27 23.80
N TYR A 266 9.96 -14.53 24.35
CA TYR A 266 9.73 -15.69 25.21
C TYR A 266 8.44 -16.37 24.79
N PHE A 267 8.56 -17.50 24.08
CA PHE A 267 7.42 -18.25 23.58
C PHE A 267 7.02 -19.39 24.51
N ALA A 268 5.71 -19.65 24.59
CA ALA A 268 5.16 -20.72 25.41
C ALA A 268 5.29 -22.09 24.72
N GLN A 269 5.30 -22.10 23.39
CA GLN A 269 5.48 -23.31 22.58
C GLN A 269 6.89 -23.37 21.94
N LEU A 270 7.28 -24.56 21.46
CA LEU A 270 8.56 -24.85 20.80
C LEU A 270 8.32 -25.32 19.36
N ASP A 271 7.49 -24.61 18.62
CA ASP A 271 7.29 -24.89 17.21
C ASP A 271 8.41 -24.29 16.38
N THR A 272 8.92 -25.06 15.43
CA THR A 272 10.07 -24.64 14.63
C THR A 272 9.84 -24.89 13.16
N VAL A 273 10.48 -24.06 12.34
CA VAL A 273 10.55 -24.26 10.89
C VAL A 273 11.99 -24.51 10.46
N GLN A 274 12.25 -25.58 9.74
CA GLN A 274 13.57 -25.89 9.21
C GLN A 274 13.57 -25.70 7.70
N ASN A 275 14.51 -24.89 7.21
CA ASN A 275 14.73 -24.76 5.77
C ASN A 275 15.21 -26.09 5.19
N ILE A 276 14.50 -26.61 4.20
CA ILE A 276 14.93 -27.76 3.39
C ILE A 276 15.56 -27.23 2.11
N ASN A 277 14.79 -26.46 1.33
CA ASN A 277 15.18 -25.87 0.05
C ASN A 277 14.35 -24.62 -0.29
N ALA A 278 13.93 -23.86 0.72
CA ALA A 278 13.18 -22.62 0.52
C ALA A 278 14.09 -21.52 -0.06
N ASP A 279 13.57 -20.84 -1.08
CA ASP A 279 14.24 -19.73 -1.74
C ASP A 279 14.22 -18.49 -0.83
N ASP A 280 15.31 -17.72 -0.84
CA ASP A 280 15.50 -16.50 -0.03
C ASP A 280 15.04 -16.66 1.44
N TYR A 281 15.40 -17.80 2.04
CA TYR A 281 15.08 -18.08 3.43
C TYR A 281 15.85 -17.14 4.36
N VAL A 282 15.10 -16.34 5.11
CA VAL A 282 15.62 -15.40 6.10
C VAL A 282 15.19 -15.85 7.49
N LEU A 283 16.18 -16.20 8.31
CA LEU A 283 16.00 -16.41 9.73
C LEU A 283 15.74 -15.05 10.41
N ILE A 284 14.62 -14.95 11.13
CA ILE A 284 14.23 -13.73 11.85
C ILE A 284 14.58 -13.89 13.33
N GLY A 285 14.20 -15.02 13.92
CA GLY A 285 14.49 -15.34 15.32
C GLY A 285 14.68 -16.84 15.52
N ASN A 286 15.60 -17.20 16.42
CA ASN A 286 15.90 -18.59 16.75
C ASN A 286 15.87 -18.86 18.25
N TYR A 287 15.52 -20.09 18.60
CA TYR A 287 15.67 -20.61 19.95
C TYR A 287 17.15 -20.77 20.33
N SER A 288 17.39 -20.96 21.62
CA SER A 288 18.73 -21.21 22.17
C SER A 288 19.44 -22.45 21.59
N ASP A 289 18.71 -23.43 21.09
CA ASP A 289 19.26 -24.62 20.41
C ASP A 289 19.58 -24.38 18.92
N GLY A 290 19.34 -23.15 18.43
CA GLY A 290 19.60 -22.72 17.07
C GLY A 290 18.45 -22.97 16.09
N LYS A 291 17.36 -23.63 16.50
CA LYS A 291 16.21 -23.86 15.62
C LYS A 291 15.43 -22.58 15.38
N SER A 292 14.87 -22.44 14.18
CA SER A 292 14.13 -21.24 13.78
C SER A 292 12.79 -21.20 14.49
N ALA A 293 12.56 -20.13 15.26
CA ALA A 293 11.28 -19.81 15.85
C ALA A 293 10.48 -18.86 14.95
N MET A 294 11.17 -18.08 14.12
CA MET A 294 10.57 -17.12 13.21
C MET A 294 11.37 -17.05 11.92
N ALA A 295 10.69 -17.11 10.78
CA ALA A 295 11.34 -17.03 9.48
C ALA A 295 10.43 -16.42 8.42
N ARG A 296 11.06 -15.97 7.34
CA ARG A 296 10.40 -15.60 6.08
C ARG A 296 11.12 -16.31 4.94
N TRP A 297 10.39 -16.74 3.92
CA TRP A 297 10.97 -17.22 2.68
C TRP A 297 10.06 -16.95 1.49
N GLU A 298 10.61 -17.13 0.29
CA GLU A 298 9.86 -17.05 -0.96
C GLU A 298 9.33 -18.42 -1.37
N TYR A 299 8.14 -18.43 -1.95
CA TYR A 299 7.55 -19.61 -2.56
C TYR A 299 6.88 -19.21 -3.87
N GLY A 300 7.48 -19.61 -5.00
CA GLY A 300 7.09 -19.09 -6.31
C GLY A 300 7.29 -17.57 -6.38
N ASN A 301 6.24 -16.83 -6.70
CA ASN A 301 6.29 -15.36 -6.71
C ASN A 301 5.82 -14.72 -5.39
N GLY A 302 5.36 -15.51 -4.42
CA GLY A 302 4.85 -15.03 -3.14
C GLY A 302 5.83 -15.22 -1.99
N GLU A 303 5.34 -14.97 -0.78
CA GLU A 303 6.15 -15.08 0.43
C GLU A 303 5.36 -15.70 1.59
N VAL A 304 6.08 -16.47 2.41
CA VAL A 304 5.55 -17.12 3.60
C VAL A 304 6.28 -16.60 4.83
N PHE A 305 5.51 -16.27 5.86
CA PHE A 305 5.99 -15.90 7.18
C PHE A 305 5.57 -16.97 8.18
N TYR A 306 6.52 -17.35 9.03
CA TYR A 306 6.27 -18.26 10.13
C TYR A 306 6.62 -17.61 11.46
N LEU A 307 5.73 -17.78 12.45
CA LEU A 307 5.95 -17.39 13.83
C LEU A 307 5.57 -18.54 14.75
N SER A 308 6.51 -19.03 15.57
CA SER A 308 6.23 -20.16 16.45
C SER A 308 5.11 -19.90 17.44
N ASP A 309 4.97 -18.68 17.98
CA ASP A 309 3.96 -18.39 18.99
C ASP A 309 3.63 -16.90 18.98
N LEU A 310 2.41 -16.57 19.39
CA LEU A 310 1.92 -15.21 19.58
C LEU A 310 1.73 -14.87 21.06
N VAL A 311 1.90 -15.84 21.96
CA VAL A 311 1.87 -15.62 23.40
C VAL A 311 3.28 -15.34 23.90
N LEU A 312 3.57 -14.07 24.22
CA LEU A 312 4.78 -13.71 24.94
C LEU A 312 4.62 -13.98 26.44
N THR A 313 5.35 -14.97 26.98
CA THR A 313 5.41 -15.21 28.43
C THR A 313 6.52 -14.36 29.04
N ALA A 314 6.17 -13.19 29.57
CA ALA A 314 7.17 -12.30 30.16
C ALA A 314 7.53 -12.70 31.60
N PRO A 315 8.79 -12.51 32.03
CA PRO A 315 9.09 -12.04 33.39
C PRO A 315 9.00 -10.49 33.51
N PHE A 316 8.69 -9.78 32.42
CA PHE A 316 8.66 -8.32 32.37
C PHE A 316 7.28 -7.75 32.72
N ASN A 317 7.25 -6.80 33.66
CA ASN A 317 6.06 -6.05 34.11
C ASN A 317 5.49 -5.05 33.07
N GLY A 318 5.68 -5.31 31.78
CA GLY A 318 5.23 -4.43 30.70
C GLY A 318 4.51 -5.23 29.62
N ASN A 319 3.36 -4.72 29.19
CA ASN A 319 2.55 -5.25 28.09
C ASN A 319 3.34 -5.21 26.76
N MET A 320 4.31 -6.10 26.57
CA MET A 320 4.88 -6.34 25.25
C MET A 320 3.83 -7.06 24.43
N ASN A 321 3.25 -6.33 23.48
CA ASN A 321 2.20 -6.85 22.64
C ASN A 321 2.78 -7.24 21.28
N ILE A 322 3.21 -8.49 21.12
CA ILE A 322 3.73 -8.97 19.82
C ILE A 322 2.71 -8.74 18.69
N THR A 323 1.41 -8.78 19.01
CA THR A 323 0.36 -8.49 18.03
C THR A 323 0.43 -7.06 17.50
N SER A 324 0.89 -6.07 18.28
CA SER A 324 1.05 -4.70 17.78
C SER A 324 2.22 -4.58 16.82
N TRP A 325 3.33 -5.27 17.09
CA TRP A 325 4.49 -5.28 16.19
C TRP A 325 4.18 -6.02 14.88
N ILE A 326 3.50 -7.16 14.98
CA ILE A 326 3.03 -7.90 13.80
C ILE A 326 2.03 -7.03 13.04
N SER A 327 1.05 -6.43 13.70
CA SER A 327 0.08 -5.51 13.10
C SER A 327 0.75 -4.33 12.39
N GLU A 328 1.69 -3.63 13.03
CA GLU A 328 2.47 -2.55 12.41
C GLU A 328 3.23 -3.02 11.16
N SER A 329 3.72 -4.26 11.16
CA SER A 329 4.45 -4.87 10.04
C SER A 329 3.52 -5.39 8.94
N LEU A 330 2.32 -5.81 9.33
CA LEU A 330 1.22 -6.19 8.46
C LEU A 330 0.58 -4.96 7.81
N GLY A 331 0.56 -3.79 8.45
CA GLY A 331 -0.08 -2.58 7.93
C GLY A 331 0.37 -2.24 6.50
N PRO A 332 1.68 -2.10 6.22
CA PRO A 332 2.20 -1.91 4.88
C PRO A 332 1.97 -3.07 3.90
N ARG A 333 1.42 -4.22 4.34
CA ARG A 333 1.16 -5.44 3.54
C ARG A 333 -0.34 -5.68 3.32
N ILE A 334 -1.16 -5.51 4.36
CA ILE A 334 -2.62 -5.64 4.37
C ILE A 334 -3.29 -4.38 3.84
N SER A 335 -2.82 -3.20 4.23
CA SER A 335 -3.39 -1.95 3.70
C SER A 335 -2.93 -1.67 2.28
N THR A 336 -2.09 -2.52 1.66
CA THR A 336 -1.34 -2.20 0.43
C THR A 336 -2.15 -1.68 -0.72
N THR A 337 -3.46 -1.91 -0.79
CA THR A 337 -4.25 -1.44 -1.92
C THR A 337 -5.40 -0.55 -1.49
N CYS A 338 -5.36 0.69 -1.94
CA CYS A 338 -6.51 1.56 -1.99
C CYS A 338 -7.45 1.09 -3.09
N GLY A 339 -8.75 1.41 -2.95
CA GLY A 339 -9.66 1.18 -4.07
C GLY A 339 -9.23 2.01 -5.28
N ALA A 340 -9.70 1.61 -6.46
CA ALA A 340 -9.28 2.24 -7.69
C ALA A 340 -9.54 3.76 -7.67
N VAL A 341 -8.60 4.51 -8.25
CA VAL A 341 -8.73 5.96 -8.41
C VAL A 341 -9.83 6.24 -9.41
N ASN A 342 -10.92 6.84 -8.94
CA ASN A 342 -12.06 7.19 -9.76
C ASN A 342 -11.98 8.67 -10.20
N VAL A 343 -11.79 8.83 -11.51
CA VAL A 343 -11.73 10.12 -12.21
C VAL A 343 -13.02 10.44 -12.96
N SER A 344 -14.09 9.64 -12.83
CA SER A 344 -15.32 9.80 -13.61
C SER A 344 -16.08 11.10 -13.34
N SER A 345 -15.94 11.64 -12.13
CA SER A 345 -16.48 12.93 -11.68
C SER A 345 -15.83 14.13 -12.37
N LEU A 346 -14.71 13.90 -13.05
CA LEU A 346 -13.90 14.97 -13.56
C LEU A 346 -14.39 15.46 -14.94
N HIS A 347 -15.10 16.57 -14.94
CA HIS A 347 -15.62 17.22 -16.14
C HIS A 347 -14.62 18.24 -16.71
N TYR A 348 -13.63 17.81 -17.51
CA TYR A 348 -12.68 18.73 -18.14
C TYR A 348 -12.23 18.30 -19.54
N LYS A 349 -11.59 19.23 -20.26
CA LYS A 349 -11.12 19.01 -21.64
C LYS A 349 -9.72 18.42 -21.78
N ASN A 350 -8.90 18.33 -20.71
CA ASN A 350 -7.51 17.85 -20.83
C ASN A 350 -7.00 17.22 -19.51
N LEU A 351 -7.22 15.92 -19.30
CA LEU A 351 -6.51 15.16 -18.26
C LEU A 351 -5.14 14.76 -18.78
N VAL A 352 -4.12 15.01 -17.97
CA VAL A 352 -2.79 14.45 -18.18
C VAL A 352 -2.46 13.54 -17.00
N SER A 353 -1.94 12.35 -17.30
CA SER A 353 -1.35 11.45 -16.31
C SER A 353 0.14 11.31 -16.58
N ILE A 354 0.97 11.50 -15.55
CA ILE A 354 2.42 11.25 -15.58
C ILE A 354 2.77 10.25 -14.50
N THR A 355 3.50 9.21 -14.89
CA THR A 355 4.00 8.18 -13.98
C THR A 355 5.52 8.29 -13.84
N ARG A 356 6.00 8.20 -12.59
CA ARG A 356 7.43 8.10 -12.24
C ARG A 356 7.67 6.84 -11.43
N ILE A 357 8.81 6.20 -11.61
CA ILE A 357 9.20 5.02 -10.82
C ILE A 357 10.19 5.46 -9.75
N MET A 358 10.00 5.00 -8.52
CA MET A 358 10.87 5.32 -7.39
C MET A 358 11.02 4.12 -6.44
N PRO A 359 12.14 4.04 -5.70
CA PRO A 359 12.33 3.00 -4.69
C PRO A 359 11.58 3.34 -3.38
N TYR A 360 10.90 2.34 -2.82
CA TYR A 360 10.20 2.37 -1.54
C TYR A 360 10.27 1.00 -0.85
N ASP A 361 10.79 0.93 0.37
CA ASP A 361 10.93 -0.31 1.17
C ASP A 361 11.46 -1.53 0.39
N ALA A 362 12.60 -1.34 -0.28
CA ALA A 362 13.27 -2.34 -1.14
C ALA A 362 12.49 -2.76 -2.40
N ARG A 363 11.33 -2.15 -2.69
CA ARG A 363 10.51 -2.40 -3.88
C ARG A 363 10.49 -1.15 -4.78
N LEU A 364 10.12 -1.33 -6.04
CA LEU A 364 9.83 -0.22 -6.95
C LEU A 364 8.33 0.08 -6.92
N ILE A 365 7.98 1.36 -6.72
CA ILE A 365 6.60 1.83 -6.81
C ILE A 365 6.46 2.86 -7.93
N ARG A 366 5.25 3.03 -8.43
CA ARG A 366 4.91 4.02 -9.45
C ARG A 366 4.20 5.20 -8.77
N MET A 367 4.80 6.38 -8.78
CA MET A 367 4.10 7.62 -8.43
C MET A 367 3.31 8.10 -9.65
N VAL A 368 2.00 8.17 -9.54
CA VAL A 368 1.10 8.63 -10.60
C VAL A 368 0.55 10.00 -10.24
N ILE A 369 0.67 10.95 -11.17
CA ILE A 369 0.19 12.31 -11.03
C ILE A 369 -0.82 12.58 -12.13
N LEU A 370 -2.05 12.84 -11.71
CA LEU A 370 -3.14 13.32 -12.54
C LEU A 370 -3.15 14.85 -12.46
N ALA A 371 -3.21 15.54 -13.60
CA ALA A 371 -3.32 16.99 -13.66
C ALA A 371 -4.34 17.43 -14.71
N TRP A 372 -5.08 18.50 -14.42
CA TRP A 372 -6.12 19.03 -15.29
C TRP A 372 -6.38 20.52 -15.03
N ARG A 373 -7.22 21.14 -15.86
CA ARG A 373 -7.79 22.47 -15.59
C ARG A 373 -9.31 22.39 -15.46
N GLN A 374 -9.86 23.02 -14.43
CA GLN A 374 -11.31 23.24 -14.33
C GLN A 374 -11.74 24.20 -15.44
N THR A 375 -12.85 23.86 -16.11
CA THR A 375 -13.44 24.63 -17.20
C THR A 375 -14.33 25.76 -16.72
#